data_AF-A0A1I9KCJ1-F1
#
_entry.id   AF-A0A1I9KCJ1-F1
#
_cell.length_a   1.000
_cell.length_b   1.000
_cell.length_c   1.000
_cell.angle_alpha   90.00
_cell.angle_beta   90.00
_cell.angle_gamma   90.00
#
_symmetry.space_group_name_H-M   'P 1'
#
loop_
_entity.id
_entity.type
_entity.pdbx_description
1 polymer ?
#
loop_
_entity_poly.entity_id
_entity_poly.type
_entity_poly.pdbx_seq_one_letter_code
_entity_poly.pdbx_strand_id
1 'polypeptide(L)'
;DVFVPYGFLYPRSHPADQPAGLAPPLARKRGLVAWVVSHWNERQARVRYYHQLSRYVSVDVFGKAGPGRPVPASGLLHTVARYKFYLAFENSQHVDYITEKLWRNAFLAGAVPVVLGPNRANYERFVPRGSFIHVDDFPNAASLAAYLLFLDRNQAVYRRYFHWRRSYAVHITSFWDEPWCRACQAVQTSGDQLKSIPNLAG
;
A
#
# COMPACT_ATOMS: atom_id res chain seq x y z
N ASP A 1 9.45 12.22 19.73
CA ASP A 1 9.46 11.88 18.30
C ASP A 1 8.03 12.01 17.77
N VAL A 2 7.80 12.60 16.60
CA VAL A 2 6.44 12.81 16.06
C VAL A 2 6.19 11.77 14.98
N PHE A 3 5.32 10.81 15.26
CA PHE A 3 4.92 9.82 14.28
C PHE A 3 4.05 10.46 13.19
N VAL A 4 4.56 10.49 11.96
CA VAL A 4 3.82 10.98 10.78
C VAL A 4 3.69 9.82 9.79
N PRO A 5 2.58 9.06 9.82
CA PRO A 5 2.41 7.95 8.89
C PRO A 5 2.19 8.48 7.47
N TYR A 6 2.54 7.69 6.46
CA TYR A 6 2.29 8.01 5.04
C TYR A 6 0.80 7.96 4.66
N GLY A 7 -0.03 7.37 5.52
CA GLY A 7 -1.48 7.30 5.38
C GLY A 7 -2.08 6.52 6.53
N PHE A 8 -3.41 6.57 6.65
CA PHE A 8 -4.16 5.82 7.65
C PHE A 8 -5.57 5.51 7.16
N LEU A 9 -6.21 4.52 7.82
CA LEU A 9 -7.63 4.25 7.62
C LEU A 9 -8.46 5.05 8.62
N TYR A 10 -9.58 5.62 8.15
CA TYR A 10 -10.58 6.23 9.02
C TYR A 10 -11.96 5.62 8.76
N PRO A 11 -12.83 5.50 9.79
CA PRO A 11 -14.18 5.00 9.62
C PRO A 11 -14.98 5.83 8.62
N ARG A 12 -15.76 5.18 7.77
CA ARG A 12 -16.67 5.88 6.86
C ARG A 12 -17.89 6.37 7.62
N SER A 13 -18.18 7.66 7.50
CA SER A 13 -19.36 8.28 8.10
C SER A 13 -20.65 7.83 7.41
N HIS A 14 -20.64 7.74 6.07
CA HIS A 14 -21.80 7.24 5.30
C HIS A 14 -21.42 6.22 4.20
N PRO A 15 -22.23 5.16 3.99
CA PRO A 15 -22.03 4.18 2.92
C PRO A 15 -22.05 4.75 1.49
N ALA A 16 -22.64 5.94 1.33
CA ALA A 16 -22.76 6.65 0.05
C ALA A 16 -21.50 7.46 -0.32
N ASP A 17 -20.60 7.75 0.64
CA ASP A 17 -19.38 8.50 0.36
C ASP A 17 -18.55 7.77 -0.70
N GLN A 18 -18.13 8.44 -1.77
CA GLN A 18 -17.25 7.78 -2.74
C GLN A 18 -15.94 7.39 -2.02
N PRO A 19 -15.58 6.09 -1.99
CA PRO A 19 -14.34 5.69 -1.35
C PRO A 19 -13.18 6.35 -2.10
N ALA A 20 -12.30 7.02 -1.37
CA ALA A 20 -11.12 7.65 -1.96
C ALA A 20 -10.34 6.66 -2.86
N GLY A 21 -9.91 7.15 -4.01
CA GLY A 21 -9.15 6.38 -5.00
C GLY A 21 -9.93 6.02 -6.27
N LEU A 22 -9.24 5.43 -7.25
CA LEU A 22 -9.79 5.09 -8.56
C LEU A 22 -10.65 3.81 -8.55
N ALA A 23 -10.22 2.81 -7.78
CA ALA A 23 -10.85 1.48 -7.63
C ALA A 23 -11.73 1.02 -8.81
N PRO A 24 -11.16 0.86 -10.03
CA PRO A 24 -11.98 0.60 -11.21
C PRO A 24 -12.58 -0.81 -11.17
N PRO A 25 -13.70 -1.05 -11.88
CA PRO A 25 -14.28 -2.38 -12.03
C PRO A 25 -13.25 -3.40 -12.54
N LEU A 26 -13.42 -4.67 -12.14
CA LEU A 26 -12.54 -5.76 -12.53
C LEU A 26 -12.31 -5.87 -14.05
N ALA A 27 -13.33 -5.59 -14.87
CA ALA A 27 -13.25 -5.61 -16.33
C ALA A 27 -12.22 -4.61 -16.91
N ARG A 28 -11.85 -3.58 -16.14
CA ARG A 28 -10.81 -2.61 -16.54
C ARG A 28 -9.40 -3.03 -16.11
N LYS A 29 -9.26 -4.08 -15.29
CA LYS A 29 -7.97 -4.62 -14.90
C LYS A 29 -7.46 -5.58 -15.98
N ARG A 30 -6.37 -5.19 -16.63
CA ARG A 30 -5.77 -5.91 -17.76
C ARG A 30 -4.49 -6.66 -17.39
N GLY A 31 -3.79 -6.21 -16.35
CA GLY A 31 -2.56 -6.82 -15.87
C GLY A 31 -2.75 -7.59 -14.56
N LEU A 32 -1.89 -8.57 -14.33
CA LEU A 32 -1.94 -9.39 -13.12
C LEU A 32 -1.20 -8.72 -11.96
N VAL A 33 0.13 -8.63 -12.06
CA VAL A 33 0.99 -8.03 -11.03
C VAL A 33 1.77 -6.87 -11.61
N ALA A 34 1.73 -5.72 -10.95
CA ALA A 34 2.60 -4.57 -11.24
C ALA A 34 3.54 -4.28 -10.09
N TRP A 35 4.71 -3.74 -10.41
CA TRP A 35 5.63 -3.17 -9.44
C TRP A 35 6.18 -1.85 -9.98
N VAL A 36 6.13 -0.78 -9.19
CA VAL A 36 6.75 0.51 -9.55
C VAL A 36 7.92 0.72 -8.60
N VAL A 37 9.14 0.79 -9.15
CA VAL A 37 10.38 0.86 -8.39
C VAL A 37 11.28 1.98 -8.91
N SER A 38 11.69 2.86 -8.00
CA SER A 38 12.58 3.99 -8.29
C SER A 38 14.02 3.76 -7.84
N HIS A 39 14.24 2.84 -6.88
CA HIS A 39 15.56 2.47 -6.39
C HIS A 39 15.76 0.98 -6.56
N TRP A 40 16.65 0.59 -7.47
CA TRP A 40 16.97 -0.82 -7.71
C TRP A 40 18.32 -1.14 -7.11
N ASN A 41 18.37 -2.17 -6.27
CA ASN A 41 19.63 -2.69 -5.71
C ASN A 41 19.47 -4.19 -5.42
N GLU A 42 20.29 -5.01 -6.08
CA GLU A 42 20.30 -6.48 -5.95
C GLU A 42 20.50 -6.98 -4.51
N ARG A 43 21.09 -6.15 -3.65
CA ARG A 43 21.29 -6.45 -2.23
C ARG A 43 20.05 -6.20 -1.37
N GLN A 44 18.99 -5.60 -1.90
CA GLN A 44 17.74 -5.37 -1.16
C GLN A 44 16.85 -6.60 -1.19
N ALA A 45 16.19 -6.89 -0.06
CA ALA A 45 15.28 -8.03 0.07
C ALA A 45 14.18 -8.04 -1.01
N ARG A 46 13.63 -6.86 -1.35
CA ARG A 46 12.60 -6.71 -2.39
C ARG A 46 13.05 -7.13 -3.79
N VAL A 47 14.30 -6.85 -4.16
CA VAL A 47 14.82 -7.19 -5.49
C VAL A 47 15.08 -8.70 -5.55
N ARG A 48 15.68 -9.26 -4.50
CA ARG A 48 15.85 -10.72 -4.38
C ARG A 48 14.50 -11.45 -4.43
N TYR A 49 13.50 -10.98 -3.70
CA TYR A 49 12.18 -11.60 -3.68
C TYR A 49 11.46 -11.46 -5.02
N TYR A 50 11.59 -10.30 -5.68
CA TYR A 50 11.12 -10.12 -7.05
C TYR A 50 11.70 -11.18 -8.00
N HIS A 51 13.02 -11.42 -7.97
CA HIS A 51 13.65 -12.44 -8.82
C HIS A 51 13.13 -13.85 -8.55
N GLN A 52 12.83 -14.17 -7.28
CA GLN A 52 12.23 -15.46 -6.94
C GLN A 52 10.80 -15.57 -7.47
N LEU A 53 9.99 -14.53 -7.28
CA LEU A 53 8.58 -14.49 -7.68
C LEU A 53 8.40 -14.47 -9.20
N SER A 54 9.24 -13.70 -9.91
CA SER A 54 9.16 -13.50 -11.36
C SER A 54 9.43 -14.78 -12.17
N ARG A 55 9.96 -15.82 -11.51
CA ARG A 55 10.12 -17.17 -12.12
C ARG A 55 8.80 -17.91 -12.29
N TYR A 56 7.77 -17.54 -11.52
CA TYR A 56 6.51 -18.28 -11.43
C TYR A 56 5.28 -17.46 -11.85
N VAL A 57 5.39 -16.13 -11.87
CA VAL A 57 4.32 -15.24 -12.32
C VAL A 57 4.91 -14.00 -13.00
N SER A 58 4.29 -13.56 -14.09
CA SER A 58 4.71 -12.33 -14.78
C SER A 58 4.46 -11.11 -13.90
N VAL A 59 5.50 -10.29 -13.72
CA VAL A 59 5.45 -9.03 -13.00
C VAL A 59 5.85 -7.91 -13.95
N ASP A 60 4.92 -6.99 -14.21
CA ASP A 60 5.20 -5.79 -14.99
C ASP A 60 5.91 -4.76 -14.11
N VAL A 61 7.19 -4.50 -14.40
CA VAL A 61 8.02 -3.55 -13.67
C VAL A 61 8.01 -2.19 -14.35
N PHE A 62 7.75 -1.14 -13.57
CA PHE A 62 7.75 0.24 -14.00
C PHE A 62 8.71 1.09 -13.16
N GLY A 63 9.16 2.20 -13.73
CA GLY A 63 10.12 3.11 -13.13
C GLY A 63 11.41 3.17 -13.94
N LYS A 64 12.30 4.11 -13.61
CA LYS A 64 13.57 4.32 -14.33
C LYS A 64 14.69 3.38 -13.87
N ALA A 65 14.41 2.46 -12.95
CA ALA A 65 15.40 1.61 -12.31
C ALA A 65 15.17 0.13 -12.67
N GLY A 66 16.26 -0.65 -12.71
CA GLY A 66 16.20 -2.08 -13.01
C GLY A 66 15.63 -2.39 -14.40
N PRO A 67 14.87 -3.50 -14.57
CA PRO A 67 14.20 -3.84 -15.83
C PRO A 67 12.92 -3.01 -16.06
N GLY A 68 12.72 -1.93 -15.29
CA GLY A 68 11.53 -1.12 -15.32
C GLY A 68 11.37 -0.36 -16.63
N ARG A 69 10.14 -0.34 -17.16
CA ARG A 69 9.75 0.57 -18.24
C ARG A 69 9.22 1.89 -17.67
N PRO A 70 9.26 3.00 -18.41
CA PRO A 70 8.68 4.26 -17.96
C PRO A 70 7.22 4.10 -17.53
N VAL A 71 6.85 4.78 -16.44
CA VAL A 71 5.44 4.89 -16.06
C VAL A 71 4.72 5.66 -17.17
N PRO A 72 3.60 5.15 -17.71
CA PRO A 72 2.80 5.85 -18.72
C PRO A 72 2.42 7.27 -18.31
N ALA A 73 2.20 8.15 -19.30
CA ALA A 73 1.82 9.55 -19.08
C ALA A 73 0.53 9.73 -18.26
N SER A 74 -0.34 8.72 -18.21
CA SER A 74 -1.51 8.71 -17.32
C SER A 74 -1.15 8.70 -15.82
N GLY A 75 0.12 8.51 -15.48
CA GLY A 75 0.63 8.55 -14.12
C GLY A 75 0.58 7.21 -13.39
N LEU A 76 1.26 7.16 -12.25
CA LEU A 76 1.43 5.94 -11.44
C LEU A 76 0.08 5.35 -11.02
N LEU A 77 -0.81 6.17 -10.45
CA LEU A 77 -2.05 5.69 -9.87
C LEU A 77 -2.95 5.03 -10.93
N HIS A 78 -3.13 5.69 -12.09
CA HIS A 78 -3.87 5.13 -13.21
C HIS A 78 -3.19 3.89 -13.81
N THR A 79 -1.86 3.85 -13.80
CA THR A 79 -1.11 2.68 -14.28
C THR A 79 -1.39 1.48 -13.40
N VAL A 80 -1.25 1.61 -12.07
CA VAL A 80 -1.48 0.53 -11.10
C VAL A 80 -2.96 0.12 -11.06
N ALA A 81 -3.89 1.05 -11.27
CA ALA A 81 -5.33 0.75 -11.24
C ALA A 81 -5.75 -0.31 -12.28
N ARG A 82 -4.98 -0.48 -13.36
CA ARG A 82 -5.16 -1.51 -14.40
C ARG A 82 -4.66 -2.89 -13.99
N TYR A 83 -4.11 -3.06 -12.79
CA TYR A 83 -3.60 -4.34 -12.28
C TYR A 83 -4.46 -4.88 -11.14
N LYS A 84 -4.47 -6.21 -10.98
CA LYS A 84 -5.10 -6.87 -9.82
C LYS A 84 -4.24 -6.72 -8.58
N PHE A 85 -2.94 -6.97 -8.72
CA PHE A 85 -1.98 -6.94 -7.62
C PHE A 85 -0.93 -5.87 -7.84
N TYR A 86 -0.51 -5.25 -6.75
CA TYR A 86 0.63 -4.34 -6.73
C TYR A 86 1.66 -4.82 -5.70
N LEU A 87 2.92 -4.95 -6.10
CA LEU A 87 4.01 -5.25 -5.17
C LEU A 87 4.33 -3.99 -4.36
N ALA A 88 3.74 -3.87 -3.18
CA ALA A 88 4.01 -2.80 -2.23
C ALA A 88 5.23 -3.17 -1.36
N PHE A 89 6.36 -3.41 -2.01
CA PHE A 89 7.60 -3.84 -1.35
C PHE A 89 8.40 -2.64 -0.85
N GLU A 90 8.64 -2.61 0.46
CA GLU A 90 9.39 -1.56 1.12
C GLU A 90 10.90 -1.69 0.92
N ASN A 91 11.60 -0.56 1.10
CA ASN A 91 13.05 -0.50 0.94
C ASN A 91 13.78 -1.26 2.07
N SER A 92 13.13 -1.41 3.22
CA SER A 92 13.62 -2.04 4.45
C SER A 92 12.46 -2.67 5.20
N GLN A 93 12.76 -3.58 6.14
CA GLN A 93 11.77 -4.34 6.91
C GLN A 93 11.69 -3.86 8.37
N HIS A 94 11.65 -2.54 8.57
CA HIS A 94 11.56 -1.94 9.91
C HIS A 94 10.11 -1.85 10.39
N VAL A 95 9.92 -2.03 11.70
CA VAL A 95 8.63 -1.86 12.40
C VAL A 95 8.03 -0.49 12.07
N ASP A 96 6.74 -0.46 11.76
CA ASP A 96 5.95 0.75 11.43
C ASP A 96 6.37 1.45 10.11
N TYR A 97 7.33 0.90 9.37
CA TYR A 97 7.74 1.43 8.06
C TYR A 97 6.79 0.98 6.95
N ILE A 98 5.62 1.63 6.88
CA ILE A 98 4.58 1.39 5.89
C ILE A 98 4.32 2.69 5.12
N THR A 99 4.65 2.70 3.83
CA THR A 99 4.79 3.94 3.05
C THR A 99 3.68 4.17 2.01
N GLU A 100 3.88 5.14 1.10
CA GLU A 100 2.98 5.43 -0.02
C GLU A 100 2.70 4.21 -0.91
N LYS A 101 3.55 3.19 -0.87
CA LYS A 101 3.38 1.95 -1.65
C LYS A 101 2.11 1.22 -1.27
N LEU A 102 1.82 1.10 0.02
CA LEU A 102 0.57 0.52 0.51
C LEU A 102 -0.59 1.50 0.31
N TRP A 103 -0.46 2.70 0.87
CA TRP A 103 -1.56 3.65 1.00
C TRP A 103 -1.99 4.25 -0.34
N ARG A 104 -1.06 4.91 -1.03
CA ARG A 104 -1.35 5.64 -2.27
C ARG A 104 -1.35 4.69 -3.47
N ASN A 105 -0.30 3.89 -3.63
CA ASN A 105 -0.09 3.16 -4.88
C ASN A 105 -0.98 1.92 -4.99
N ALA A 106 -1.20 1.16 -3.90
CA ALA A 106 -2.08 0.00 -3.92
C ALA A 106 -3.53 0.37 -3.58
N PHE A 107 -3.79 0.88 -2.37
CA PHE A 107 -5.16 1.12 -1.95
C PHE A 107 -5.85 2.17 -2.81
N LEU A 108 -5.31 3.38 -2.99
CA LEU A 108 -6.02 4.35 -3.84
C LEU A 108 -6.14 3.91 -5.31
N ALA A 109 -5.24 3.06 -5.84
CA ALA A 109 -5.40 2.49 -7.18
C ALA A 109 -6.46 1.38 -7.24
N GLY A 110 -6.87 0.84 -6.09
CA GLY A 110 -7.74 -0.32 -5.99
C GLY A 110 -7.09 -1.61 -6.49
N ALA A 111 -5.78 -1.75 -6.30
CA ALA A 111 -5.07 -3.02 -6.42
C ALA A 111 -4.95 -3.68 -5.03
N VAL A 112 -4.91 -5.01 -4.99
CA VAL A 112 -4.59 -5.73 -3.75
C VAL A 112 -3.08 -5.64 -3.53
N PRO A 113 -2.61 -5.07 -2.41
CA PRO A 113 -1.18 -5.02 -2.12
C PRO A 113 -0.65 -6.40 -1.76
N VAL A 114 0.45 -6.77 -2.40
CA VAL A 114 1.35 -7.83 -1.96
C VAL A 114 2.52 -7.16 -1.28
N VAL A 115 2.68 -7.36 0.03
CA VAL A 115 3.59 -6.57 0.87
C VAL A 115 4.81 -7.37 1.29
N LEU A 116 5.94 -6.68 1.34
CA LEU A 116 7.20 -7.11 1.95
C LEU A 116 7.76 -5.89 2.66
N GLY A 117 7.87 -5.95 3.98
CA GLY A 117 8.24 -4.83 4.84
C GLY A 117 8.32 -5.31 6.29
N PRO A 118 7.73 -4.63 7.28
CA PRO A 118 7.63 -5.17 8.64
C PRO A 118 6.84 -6.50 8.66
N ASN A 119 6.88 -7.21 9.78
CA ASN A 119 6.14 -8.47 9.90
C ASN A 119 4.61 -8.28 9.73
N ARG A 120 3.91 -9.37 9.40
CA ARG A 120 2.45 -9.36 9.20
C ARG A 120 1.69 -8.72 10.36
N ALA A 121 2.02 -9.07 11.60
CA ALA A 121 1.34 -8.54 12.78
C ALA A 121 1.46 -7.01 12.89
N ASN A 122 2.57 -6.45 12.43
CA ASN A 122 2.75 -5.01 12.38
C ASN A 122 1.82 -4.34 11.35
N TYR A 123 1.67 -4.89 10.14
CA TYR A 123 0.66 -4.39 9.19
C TYR A 123 -0.75 -4.44 9.78
N GLU A 124 -1.10 -5.51 10.49
CA GLU A 124 -2.43 -5.70 11.09
C GLU A 124 -2.77 -4.68 12.21
N ARG A 125 -1.77 -3.95 12.73
CA ARG A 125 -2.01 -2.80 13.62
C ARG A 125 -2.62 -1.61 12.90
N PHE A 126 -2.43 -1.49 11.59
CA PHE A 126 -2.83 -0.32 10.79
C PHE A 126 -3.92 -0.63 9.76
N VAL A 127 -4.00 -1.86 9.28
CA VAL A 127 -4.96 -2.27 8.23
C VAL A 127 -5.59 -3.63 8.53
N PRO A 128 -6.84 -3.89 8.12
CA PRO A 128 -7.48 -5.18 8.37
C PRO A 128 -6.71 -6.36 7.74
N ARG A 129 -6.63 -7.49 8.45
CA ARG A 129 -5.94 -8.72 8.00
C ARG A 129 -6.30 -9.20 6.59
N GLY A 130 -7.51 -8.89 6.13
CA GLY A 130 -8.04 -9.26 4.82
C GLY A 130 -7.87 -8.18 3.75
N SER A 131 -7.06 -7.12 3.96
CA SER A 131 -6.85 -6.05 2.96
C SER A 131 -5.56 -6.19 2.16
N PHE A 132 -4.68 -7.14 2.50
CA PHE A 132 -3.35 -7.31 1.90
C PHE A 132 -2.91 -8.78 1.90
N ILE A 133 -1.90 -9.08 1.10
CA ILE A 133 -1.23 -10.39 1.03
C ILE A 133 0.20 -10.20 1.53
N HIS A 134 0.61 -10.89 2.60
CA HIS A 134 1.97 -10.82 3.10
C HIS A 134 2.82 -11.91 2.44
N VAL A 135 4.04 -11.60 2.02
CA VAL A 135 4.93 -12.60 1.41
C VAL A 135 5.24 -13.78 2.36
N ASP A 136 5.35 -13.50 3.66
CA ASP A 136 5.59 -14.51 4.70
C ASP A 136 4.36 -15.38 5.05
N ASP A 137 3.20 -15.13 4.45
CA ASP A 137 2.05 -16.06 4.54
C ASP A 137 2.30 -17.36 3.77
N PHE A 138 3.35 -17.39 2.95
CA PHE A 138 3.67 -18.48 2.03
C PHE A 138 5.04 -19.06 2.36
N PRO A 139 5.22 -20.39 2.22
CA PRO A 139 6.51 -21.03 2.47
C PRO A 139 7.58 -20.59 1.45
N ASN A 140 7.19 -20.12 0.27
CA ASN A 140 8.10 -19.62 -0.76
C ASN A 140 7.35 -18.80 -1.84
N ALA A 141 8.11 -18.15 -2.72
CA ALA A 141 7.58 -17.33 -3.80
C ALA A 141 6.74 -18.10 -4.84
N ALA A 142 6.99 -19.41 -5.03
CA ALA A 142 6.18 -20.23 -5.94
C ALA A 142 4.76 -20.44 -5.38
N SER A 143 4.64 -20.68 -4.07
CA SER A 143 3.35 -20.77 -3.39
C SER A 143 2.59 -19.44 -3.42
N LEU A 144 3.27 -18.31 -3.23
CA LEU A 144 2.66 -16.99 -3.42
C LEU A 144 2.18 -16.80 -4.86
N ALA A 145 3.00 -17.10 -5.86
CA ALA A 145 2.62 -17.00 -7.28
C ALA A 145 1.39 -17.85 -7.61
N ALA A 146 1.36 -19.11 -7.13
CA ALA A 146 0.22 -20.00 -7.27
C ALA A 146 -1.06 -19.41 -6.66
N TYR A 147 -0.94 -18.76 -5.49
CA TYR A 147 -2.06 -18.08 -4.85
C TYR A 147 -2.56 -16.86 -5.62
N LEU A 148 -1.65 -16.04 -6.19
CA LEU A 148 -2.03 -14.91 -7.04
C LEU A 148 -2.78 -15.38 -8.30
N LEU A 149 -2.32 -16.47 -8.92
CA LEU A 149 -2.99 -17.10 -10.07
C LEU A 149 -4.34 -17.74 -9.69
N PHE A 150 -4.44 -18.33 -8.50
CA PHE A 150 -5.71 -18.81 -7.96
C PHE A 150 -6.72 -17.65 -7.81
N LEU A 151 -6.31 -16.54 -7.20
CA LEU A 151 -7.16 -15.36 -7.05
C LEU A 151 -7.53 -14.73 -8.40
N ASP A 152 -6.63 -14.78 -9.38
CA ASP A 152 -6.91 -14.30 -10.74
C ASP A 152 -8.12 -15.00 -11.36
N ARG A 153 -8.17 -16.33 -11.19
CA ARG A 153 -9.24 -17.21 -11.68
C ARG A 153 -10.49 -17.19 -10.79
N ASN A 154 -10.36 -16.84 -9.51
CA ASN A 154 -11.43 -16.89 -8.51
C ASN A 154 -11.85 -15.49 -8.06
N GLN A 155 -12.59 -14.78 -8.93
CA GLN A 155 -12.98 -13.39 -8.70
C GLN A 155 -13.74 -13.17 -7.37
N ALA A 156 -14.58 -14.11 -6.95
CA ALA A 156 -15.32 -13.99 -5.70
C ALA A 156 -14.39 -13.94 -4.48
N VAL A 157 -13.31 -14.73 -4.49
CA VAL A 157 -12.29 -14.72 -3.42
C VAL A 157 -11.47 -13.44 -3.50
N TYR A 158 -11.03 -13.05 -4.71
CA TYR A 158 -10.30 -11.80 -4.92
C TYR A 158 -11.08 -10.58 -4.41
N ARG A 159 -12.40 -10.51 -4.63
CA ARG A 159 -13.25 -9.40 -4.17
C ARG A 159 -13.29 -9.26 -2.64
N ARG A 160 -13.03 -10.34 -1.89
CA ARG A 160 -12.98 -10.28 -0.41
C ARG A 160 -11.89 -9.35 0.10
N TYR A 161 -10.81 -9.16 -0.66
CA TYR A 161 -9.73 -8.22 -0.32
C TYR A 161 -10.15 -6.75 -0.29
N PHE A 162 -11.36 -6.43 -0.75
CA PHE A 162 -11.93 -5.09 -0.75
C PHE A 162 -13.05 -4.90 0.27
N HIS A 163 -13.41 -5.94 1.06
CA HIS A 163 -14.50 -5.85 2.04
C HIS A 163 -14.29 -4.75 3.09
N TRP A 164 -13.04 -4.50 3.48
CA TRP A 164 -12.70 -3.45 4.44
C TRP A 164 -13.17 -2.04 3.99
N ARG A 165 -13.33 -1.80 2.69
CA ARG A 165 -13.80 -0.52 2.13
C ARG A 165 -15.26 -0.20 2.44
N ARG A 166 -16.01 -1.18 2.96
CA ARG A 166 -17.37 -0.95 3.47
C ARG A 166 -17.35 -0.13 4.75
N SER A 167 -16.30 -0.27 5.55
CA SER A 167 -16.17 0.34 6.88
C SER A 167 -15.13 1.46 6.92
N TYR A 168 -14.14 1.44 6.04
CA TYR A 168 -13.02 2.37 6.08
C TYR A 168 -12.75 3.06 4.74
N ALA A 169 -12.26 4.29 4.82
CA ALA A 169 -11.66 5.03 3.72
C ALA A 169 -10.17 5.27 4.01
N VAL A 170 -9.40 5.59 2.97
CA VAL A 170 -7.95 5.83 3.06
C VAL A 170 -7.68 7.32 3.05
N HIS A 171 -6.93 7.80 4.04
CA HIS A 171 -6.33 9.12 4.04
C HIS A 171 -4.86 9.01 3.65
N ILE A 172 -4.38 9.93 2.80
CA ILE A 172 -2.96 10.07 2.49
C ILE A 172 -2.49 11.35 3.15
N THR A 173 -1.57 11.22 4.09
CA THR A 173 -0.99 12.37 4.77
C THR A 173 -0.27 13.24 3.75
N SER A 174 -0.67 14.51 3.60
CA SER A 174 0.17 15.47 2.88
C SER A 174 1.45 15.69 3.68
N PHE A 175 2.60 15.46 3.04
CA PHE A 175 3.87 15.76 3.68
C PHE A 175 3.91 17.29 3.91
N TRP A 176 4.09 17.67 5.17
CA TRP A 176 4.21 19.03 5.73
C TRP A 176 2.90 19.70 6.18
N ASP A 177 1.87 19.86 5.36
CA ASP A 177 0.73 20.72 5.76
C ASP A 177 -0.03 20.18 6.98
N GLU A 178 -0.30 18.87 7.03
CA GLU A 178 -1.05 18.27 8.14
C GLU A 178 -0.28 18.20 9.47
N PRO A 179 1.00 17.77 9.51
CA PRO A 179 1.78 17.80 10.75
C PRO A 179 1.99 19.21 11.29
N TRP A 180 2.25 20.20 10.42
CA TRP A 180 2.41 21.60 10.85
C TRP A 180 1.09 22.16 11.39
N CYS A 181 -0.04 21.90 10.73
CA CYS A 181 -1.35 22.30 11.25
C CYS A 181 -1.65 21.68 12.62
N ARG A 182 -1.34 20.40 12.83
CA ARG A 182 -1.51 19.75 14.15
C ARG A 182 -0.59 20.36 15.21
N ALA A 183 0.66 20.66 14.87
CA ALA A 183 1.56 21.38 15.77
C ALA A 183 1.02 22.79 16.10
N CYS A 184 0.53 23.54 15.10
CA CYS A 184 -0.09 24.84 15.30
C CYS A 184 -1.33 24.75 16.20
N GLN A 185 -2.21 23.78 15.97
CA GLN A 185 -3.40 23.57 16.79
C GLN A 185 -3.03 23.19 18.23
N ALA A 186 -2.02 22.34 18.41
CA ALA A 186 -1.50 21.97 19.73
C ALA A 186 -0.93 23.18 20.49
N VAL A 187 -0.19 24.06 19.81
CA VAL A 187 0.31 25.33 20.39
C VAL A 187 -0.85 26.24 20.75
N GLN A 188 -1.80 26.48 19.82
CA GLN A 188 -2.98 27.31 20.09
C GLN A 188 -3.80 26.80 21.28
N THR A 189 -3.98 25.48 21.39
CA THR A 189 -4.74 24.86 22.50
C THR A 189 -3.97 24.92 23.83
N SER A 190 -2.63 24.99 23.79
CA SER A 190 -1.81 25.07 24.99
C SER A 190 -1.76 26.47 25.59
N GLY A 191 -2.02 27.51 24.77
CA GLY A 191 -1.91 28.91 25.21
C GLY A 191 -0.51 29.21 25.76
N ASP A 192 -0.43 29.94 26.87
CA ASP A 192 0.85 30.26 27.55
C ASP A 192 1.36 29.14 28.46
N GLN A 193 0.67 27.99 28.52
CA GLN A 193 1.08 26.88 29.38
C GLN A 193 2.12 26.01 28.70
N LEU A 194 3.24 25.81 29.39
CA LEU A 194 4.28 24.88 28.97
C LEU A 194 3.77 23.45 29.11
N LYS A 195 3.49 22.80 27.97
CA LYS A 195 2.99 21.42 27.91
C LYS A 195 3.92 20.55 27.07
N SER A 196 4.25 19.38 27.59
CA SER A 196 4.90 18.33 26.79
C SER A 196 3.81 17.46 26.16
N ILE A 197 3.80 17.38 24.83
CA ILE A 197 2.84 16.57 24.08
C ILE A 197 3.59 15.34 23.55
N PRO A 198 3.38 14.16 24.13
CA PRO A 198 4.16 12.97 23.77
C PRO A 198 3.81 12.41 22.39
N ASN A 199 2.61 12.70 21.88
CA ASN A 199 2.16 12.29 20.55
C ASN A 199 1.24 13.35 19.92
N LEU A 200 1.65 13.94 18.80
CA LEU A 200 0.82 14.88 18.02
C LEU A 200 -0.16 14.17 17.07
N ALA A 201 -0.07 12.85 16.93
CA ALA A 201 -0.84 12.09 15.95
C ALA A 201 -2.30 11.83 16.34
N GLY A 202 -2.66 11.96 17.63
CA GLY A 202 -3.98 11.60 18.17
C GLY A 202 -4.09 10.12 18.48
#